data_AF-A0A8S0XSD9-F1
#
_entry.id   AF-A0A8S0XSD9-F1
#
_cell.length_a   1.000
_cell.length_b   1.000
_cell.length_c   1.000
_cell.angle_alpha   90.00
_cell.angle_beta   90.00
_cell.angle_gamma   90.00
#
_symmetry.space_group_name_H-M   'P 1'
#
loop_
_entity.id
_entity.type
_entity.pdbx_description
1 polymer ?
#
loop_
_entity_poly.entity_id
_entity_poly.type
_entity_poly.pdbx_seq_one_letter_code
_entity_poly.pdbx_strand_id
1 'polypeptide(L)'
;METRYGLPFFLEDKTGRLTGSEFVDIHERMKLIYRRRLSDHTRAVYEVYDTTSGTFDSFRTPRITLTFGANNALGTVSFGSEHLVAMDRFLSQVNPIAGSRLRRFIGSDGNEYRWGHRIANNEWTCTNRNGEIVAHYNLKDPSEPVYQNSSGCMLTVEENFGHLAAEMLATVMVMRHIVEYNL
;
A
#
# COMPACT_ATOMS: atom_id res chain seq x y z
N MET A 1 -12.01 19.07 -10.32
CA MET A 1 -12.30 19.66 -8.99
C MET A 1 -12.75 18.50 -8.12
N GLU A 2 -11.88 17.99 -7.26
CA GLU A 2 -12.23 16.88 -6.36
C GLU A 2 -13.06 17.45 -5.20
N THR A 3 -14.23 16.86 -4.95
CA THR A 3 -15.06 17.21 -3.80
C THR A 3 -14.35 16.75 -2.54
N ARG A 4 -13.96 17.68 -1.67
CA ARG A 4 -13.43 17.38 -0.33
C ARG A 4 -14.60 17.26 0.64
N TYR A 5 -14.64 16.14 1.35
CA TYR A 5 -15.65 15.81 2.37
C TYR A 5 -15.15 16.10 3.78
N GLY A 6 -13.86 16.43 3.95
CA GLY A 6 -13.22 16.57 5.26
C GLY A 6 -12.99 15.22 5.96
N LEU A 7 -13.03 14.12 5.20
CA LEU A 7 -12.98 12.75 5.72
C LEU A 7 -11.88 11.94 5.02
N PRO A 8 -11.06 11.18 5.76
CA PRO A 8 -10.10 10.24 5.20
C PRO A 8 -10.75 9.25 4.23
N PHE A 9 -9.99 8.73 3.28
CA PHE A 9 -10.39 7.58 2.48
C PHE A 9 -10.24 6.32 3.33
N PHE A 10 -11.34 5.61 3.56
CA PHE A 10 -11.38 4.36 4.33
C PHE A 10 -11.44 3.20 3.33
N LEU A 11 -10.29 2.80 2.80
CA LEU A 11 -10.17 1.80 1.75
C LEU A 11 -10.22 0.40 2.36
N GLU A 12 -11.39 -0.22 2.30
CA GLU A 12 -11.63 -1.56 2.83
C GLU A 12 -10.89 -2.60 2.01
N ASP A 13 -9.98 -3.34 2.64
CA ASP A 13 -9.29 -4.49 2.04
C ASP A 13 -10.27 -5.69 2.04
N LYS A 14 -10.74 -6.09 0.87
CA LYS A 14 -11.76 -7.15 0.75
C LYS A 14 -11.29 -8.54 1.18
N THR A 15 -10.00 -8.82 1.16
CA THR A 15 -9.46 -10.18 1.39
C THR A 15 -8.42 -10.27 2.49
N GLY A 16 -7.73 -9.18 2.81
CA GLY A 16 -6.62 -9.14 3.76
C GLY A 16 -5.36 -9.83 3.24
N ARG A 17 -5.32 -10.29 1.98
CA ARG A 17 -4.25 -11.16 1.45
C ARG A 17 -3.15 -10.38 0.76
N LEU A 18 -1.90 -10.84 0.96
CA LEU A 18 -0.73 -10.36 0.22
C LEU A 18 -0.71 -10.79 -1.25
N THR A 19 -1.58 -11.72 -1.67
CA THR A 19 -1.60 -12.22 -3.04
C THR A 19 -2.50 -11.41 -3.98
N GLY A 20 -3.25 -10.44 -3.45
CA GLY A 20 -4.19 -9.63 -4.22
C GLY A 20 -5.46 -9.35 -3.44
N SER A 21 -5.99 -8.14 -3.60
CA SER A 21 -7.24 -7.68 -3.00
C SER A 21 -7.81 -6.47 -3.73
N GLU A 22 -9.06 -6.17 -3.46
CA GLU A 22 -9.69 -4.90 -3.83
C GLU A 22 -9.74 -4.01 -2.58
N PHE A 23 -9.58 -2.71 -2.81
CA PHE A 23 -9.54 -1.66 -1.80
C PHE A 23 -10.60 -0.63 -2.17
N VAL A 24 -11.71 -0.62 -1.44
CA VAL A 24 -12.88 0.19 -1.79
C VAL A 24 -13.17 1.17 -0.66
N ASP A 25 -13.18 2.47 -0.97
CA ASP A 25 -13.58 3.50 0.01
C ASP A 25 -15.02 3.24 0.48
N ILE A 26 -15.28 3.32 1.79
CA ILE A 26 -16.63 3.10 2.34
C ILE A 26 -17.67 4.11 1.82
N HIS A 27 -17.21 5.27 1.35
CA HIS A 27 -18.05 6.29 0.72
C HIS A 27 -18.00 6.23 -0.81
N GLU A 28 -17.44 5.15 -1.36
CA GLU A 28 -17.28 4.87 -2.79
C GLU A 28 -16.52 5.93 -3.58
N ARG A 29 -15.72 6.79 -2.93
CA ARG A 29 -14.96 7.87 -3.59
C ARG A 29 -13.71 7.38 -4.32
N MET A 30 -13.20 6.21 -3.94
CA MET A 30 -11.97 5.65 -4.49
C MET A 30 -12.03 4.12 -4.53
N LYS A 31 -11.51 3.54 -5.63
CA LYS A 31 -11.41 2.09 -5.82
C LYS A 31 -10.02 1.75 -6.36
N LEU A 32 -9.27 0.96 -5.59
CA LEU A 32 -7.96 0.46 -5.99
C LEU A 32 -7.99 -1.07 -6.05
N ILE A 33 -7.20 -1.63 -6.95
CA ILE A 33 -7.00 -3.09 -7.05
C ILE A 33 -5.53 -3.39 -6.91
N TYR A 34 -5.17 -4.25 -5.96
CA TYR A 34 -3.86 -4.87 -5.88
C TYR A 34 -3.97 -6.31 -6.39
N ARG A 35 -3.25 -6.67 -7.46
CA ARG A 35 -3.41 -7.98 -8.10
C ARG A 35 -2.06 -8.61 -8.43
N ARG A 36 -1.89 -9.89 -8.09
CA ARG A 36 -0.79 -10.70 -8.62
C ARG A 36 -1.00 -10.99 -10.10
N ARG A 37 -0.08 -10.56 -10.95
CA ARG A 37 -0.13 -10.80 -12.39
C ARG A 37 0.64 -12.04 -12.82
N LEU A 38 1.79 -12.27 -12.19
CA LEU A 38 2.69 -13.38 -12.48
C LEU A 38 3.26 -13.92 -11.16
N SER A 39 3.47 -15.22 -11.09
CA SER A 39 4.21 -15.86 -10.01
C SER A 39 4.88 -17.10 -10.56
N ASP A 40 6.21 -17.12 -10.54
CA ASP A 40 7.02 -18.27 -10.92
C ASP A 40 8.17 -18.47 -9.89
N HIS A 41 9.06 -19.43 -10.14
CA HIS A 41 10.17 -19.74 -9.23
C HIS A 41 11.21 -18.62 -9.11
N THR A 42 11.22 -17.67 -10.04
CA THR A 42 12.22 -16.60 -10.13
C THR A 42 11.69 -15.25 -9.64
N ARG A 43 10.37 -15.01 -9.75
CA ARG A 43 9.77 -13.73 -9.38
C ARG A 43 8.26 -13.82 -9.15
N ALA A 44 7.74 -12.83 -8.41
CA ALA A 44 6.32 -12.55 -8.32
C ALA A 44 6.06 -11.09 -8.69
N VAL A 45 5.10 -10.85 -9.59
CA VAL A 45 4.74 -9.52 -10.07
C VAL A 45 3.33 -9.19 -9.59
N TYR A 46 3.22 -8.04 -8.93
CA TYR A 46 1.97 -7.46 -8.46
C TYR A 46 1.77 -6.08 -9.05
N GLU A 47 0.53 -5.74 -9.31
CA GLU A 47 0.14 -4.49 -9.95
C GLU A 47 -0.93 -3.79 -9.12
N VAL A 48 -0.79 -2.48 -8.97
CA VAL A 48 -1.81 -1.60 -8.38
C VAL A 48 -2.51 -0.86 -9.51
N TYR A 49 -3.83 -0.96 -9.54
CA TYR A 49 -4.71 -0.23 -10.46
C TYR A 49 -5.54 0.77 -9.69
N ASP A 50 -5.77 1.93 -10.29
CA ASP A 50 -6.77 2.88 -9.84
C ASP A 50 -7.98 2.75 -10.77
N THR A 51 -9.04 2.15 -10.25
CA THR A 51 -10.27 1.81 -10.99
C THR A 51 -11.42 2.74 -10.65
N THR A 52 -11.14 3.85 -9.97
CA THR A 52 -12.12 4.82 -9.49
C THR A 52 -13.03 5.34 -10.61
N SER A 53 -12.49 5.56 -11.81
CA SER A 53 -13.25 6.05 -12.97
C SER A 53 -14.16 4.99 -13.60
N GLY A 54 -13.94 3.70 -13.31
CA GLY A 54 -14.68 2.59 -13.92
C GLY A 54 -14.48 2.43 -15.43
N THR A 55 -13.56 3.15 -16.06
CA THR A 55 -13.30 3.03 -17.50
C THR A 55 -12.56 1.73 -17.82
N PHE A 56 -12.69 1.23 -19.05
CA PHE A 56 -12.01 0.00 -19.47
C PHE A 56 -10.48 0.05 -19.26
N ASP A 57 -9.86 1.21 -19.54
CA ASP A 57 -8.42 1.40 -19.39
C ASP A 57 -7.97 1.38 -17.93
N SER A 58 -8.83 1.82 -17.00
CA SER A 58 -8.53 1.84 -15.56
C SER A 58 -8.23 0.44 -14.98
N PHE A 59 -8.78 -0.61 -15.60
CA PHE A 59 -8.54 -2.02 -15.22
C PHE A 59 -7.35 -2.67 -15.94
N ARG A 60 -6.71 -1.97 -16.88
CA ARG A 60 -5.66 -2.52 -17.77
C ARG A 60 -4.32 -1.83 -17.65
N THR A 61 -4.30 -0.57 -17.25
CA THR A 61 -3.08 0.20 -17.10
C THR A 61 -2.72 0.29 -15.61
N PRO A 62 -1.72 -0.48 -15.14
CA PRO A 62 -1.30 -0.40 -13.74
C PRO A 62 -0.68 0.96 -13.46
N ARG A 63 -1.00 1.53 -12.30
CA ARG A 63 -0.35 2.74 -11.76
C ARG A 63 1.03 2.40 -11.22
N ILE A 64 1.14 1.26 -10.54
CA ILE A 64 2.37 0.83 -9.88
C ILE A 64 2.57 -0.66 -10.11
N THR A 65 3.78 -1.07 -10.45
CA THR A 65 4.16 -2.49 -10.56
C THR A 65 5.23 -2.81 -9.53
N LEU A 66 5.00 -3.86 -8.74
CA LEU A 66 5.92 -4.42 -7.75
C LEU A 66 6.42 -5.77 -8.26
N THR A 67 7.72 -5.92 -8.45
CA THR A 67 8.34 -7.19 -8.80
C THR A 67 9.21 -7.65 -7.63
N PHE A 68 8.79 -8.73 -6.98
CA PHE A 68 9.59 -9.42 -5.97
C PHE A 68 10.46 -10.49 -6.64
N GLY A 69 11.66 -10.69 -6.11
CA GLY A 69 12.62 -11.67 -6.61
C GLY A 69 12.36 -13.08 -6.08
N ALA A 70 13.27 -14.00 -6.43
CA ALA A 70 13.23 -15.39 -5.99
C ALA A 70 13.27 -15.48 -4.46
N ASN A 71 12.67 -16.54 -3.91
CA ASN A 71 12.59 -16.76 -2.47
C ASN A 71 11.98 -15.58 -1.70
N ASN A 72 11.02 -14.89 -2.33
CA ASN A 72 10.34 -13.72 -1.77
C ASN A 72 11.26 -12.50 -1.52
N ALA A 73 12.46 -12.44 -2.12
CA ALA A 73 13.34 -11.29 -1.98
C ALA A 73 12.68 -10.00 -2.48
N LEU A 74 13.09 -8.86 -1.91
CA LEU A 74 12.77 -7.56 -2.49
C LEU A 74 13.35 -7.46 -3.90
N GLY A 75 12.59 -6.86 -4.83
CA GLY A 75 13.04 -6.61 -6.19
C GLY A 75 12.87 -5.14 -6.55
N THR A 76 11.99 -4.84 -7.51
CA THR A 76 11.85 -3.49 -8.08
C THR A 76 10.42 -2.97 -8.05
N VAL A 77 10.28 -1.66 -7.92
CA VAL A 77 9.03 -0.91 -8.09
C VAL A 77 9.10 -0.02 -9.33
N SER A 78 7.98 0.15 -10.03
CA SER A 78 7.81 1.12 -11.12
C SER A 78 6.47 1.84 -11.02
N PHE A 79 6.41 3.11 -11.45
CA PHE A 79 5.24 3.99 -11.34
C PHE A 79 4.65 4.33 -12.71
N GLY A 80 4.29 3.30 -13.49
CA GLY A 80 3.79 3.47 -14.87
C GLY A 80 4.84 3.95 -15.88
N SER A 81 6.07 4.20 -15.44
CA SER A 81 7.24 4.48 -16.29
C SER A 81 8.12 3.23 -16.44
N GLU A 82 8.97 3.21 -17.47
CA GLU A 82 9.98 2.15 -17.64
C GLU A 82 11.11 2.21 -16.59
N HIS A 83 11.11 3.22 -15.72
CA HIS A 83 12.15 3.37 -14.70
C HIS A 83 11.86 2.44 -13.52
N LEU A 84 12.65 1.36 -13.45
CA LEU A 84 12.65 0.43 -12.35
C LEU A 84 13.55 0.95 -11.23
N VAL A 85 13.02 1.03 -10.00
CA VAL A 85 13.78 1.39 -8.80
C VAL A 85 13.82 0.18 -7.89
N ALA A 86 14.99 -0.14 -7.34
CA ALA A 86 15.12 -1.20 -6.35
C ALA A 86 14.28 -0.86 -5.10
N MET A 87 13.48 -1.81 -4.62
CA MET A 87 12.53 -1.61 -3.52
C MET A 87 13.24 -1.24 -2.21
N ASP A 88 14.44 -1.76 -1.97
CA ASP A 88 15.27 -1.45 -0.80
C ASP A 88 15.82 -0.01 -0.84
N ARG A 89 16.08 0.52 -2.03
CA ARG A 89 16.46 1.92 -2.26
C ARG A 89 15.25 2.85 -2.17
N PHE A 90 14.11 2.44 -2.73
CA PHE A 90 12.87 3.23 -2.70
C PHE A 90 12.28 3.30 -1.28
N LEU A 91 12.13 2.15 -0.61
CA LEU A 91 11.73 2.01 0.79
C LEU A 91 12.97 1.71 1.64
N SER A 92 13.77 2.74 1.86
CA SER A 92 15.03 2.67 2.61
C SER A 92 14.79 2.57 4.12
N GLN A 93 15.64 1.81 4.82
CA GLN A 93 15.62 1.78 6.28
C GLN A 93 15.95 3.17 6.86
N VAL A 94 15.21 3.61 7.88
CA VAL A 94 15.47 4.92 8.52
C VAL A 94 16.76 4.88 9.33
N ASN A 95 17.00 3.77 10.05
CA ASN A 95 18.32 3.44 10.58
C ASN A 95 18.46 1.90 10.69
N PRO A 96 19.68 1.34 10.67
CA PRO A 96 19.88 -0.11 10.78
C PRO A 96 19.46 -0.71 12.14
N ILE A 97 19.39 0.11 13.19
CA ILE A 97 19.13 -0.30 14.59
C ILE A 97 17.62 -0.51 14.85
N ALA A 98 16.77 0.25 14.16
CA ALA A 98 15.31 0.23 14.23
C ALA A 98 14.71 -0.94 13.43
N GLY A 99 15.55 -1.67 12.71
CA GLY A 99 15.19 -2.86 11.94
C GLY A 99 14.41 -2.56 10.65
N SER A 100 14.04 -3.62 9.94
CA SER A 100 13.36 -3.54 8.65
C SER A 100 11.92 -3.02 8.70
N ARG A 101 11.37 -2.85 9.92
CA ARG A 101 9.99 -2.44 10.20
C ARG A 101 9.79 -0.93 10.28
N LEU A 102 10.87 -0.15 10.14
CA LEU A 102 10.83 1.31 10.04
C LEU A 102 11.55 1.73 8.74
N ARG A 103 10.76 2.11 7.73
CA ARG A 103 11.28 2.47 6.40
C ARG A 103 10.69 3.78 5.92
N ARG A 104 11.45 4.48 5.09
CA ARG A 104 11.06 5.75 4.48
C ARG A 104 11.10 5.68 2.96
N PHE A 105 10.28 6.50 2.33
CA PHE A 105 10.26 6.70 0.88
C PHE A 105 9.99 8.16 0.56
N ILE A 106 10.27 8.54 -0.70
CA ILE A 106 9.88 9.85 -1.25
C ILE A 106 8.67 9.60 -2.14
N GLY A 107 7.54 10.26 -1.84
CA GLY A 107 6.33 10.16 -2.65
C GLY A 107 6.46 10.91 -3.97
N SER A 108 5.51 10.71 -4.89
CA SER A 108 5.50 11.47 -6.16
C SER A 108 5.31 12.98 -6.00
N ASP A 109 4.82 13.43 -4.85
CA ASP A 109 4.73 14.84 -4.48
C ASP A 109 6.07 15.44 -4.00
N GLY A 110 7.13 14.63 -3.93
CA GLY A 110 8.47 15.03 -3.53
C GLY A 110 8.72 15.06 -2.03
N ASN A 111 7.74 14.70 -1.20
CA ASN A 111 7.88 14.70 0.25
C ASN A 111 8.35 13.34 0.80
N GLU A 112 9.03 13.38 1.96
CA GLU A 112 9.44 12.17 2.68
C GLU A 112 8.30 11.65 3.57
N TYR A 113 8.09 10.34 3.50
CA TYR A 113 7.13 9.58 4.29
C TYR A 113 7.79 8.40 4.98
N ARG A 114 7.24 7.96 6.12
CA ARG A 114 7.80 6.90 6.95
C ARG A 114 6.74 5.92 7.41
N TRP A 115 6.92 4.65 7.08
CA TRP A 115 6.13 3.55 7.61
C TRP A 115 6.79 2.98 8.88
N GLY A 116 5.99 2.79 9.93
CA GLY A 116 6.38 2.09 11.15
C GLY A 116 5.37 1.02 11.54
N HIS A 117 5.86 -0.15 11.93
CA HIS A 117 5.04 -1.27 12.41
C HIS A 117 4.63 -1.05 13.87
N ARG A 118 3.33 -1.14 14.17
CA ARG A 118 2.79 -1.06 15.55
C ARG A 118 3.17 0.20 16.33
N ILE A 119 3.30 1.31 15.62
CA ILE A 119 3.50 2.64 16.19
C ILE A 119 2.11 3.30 16.27
N ALA A 120 1.62 3.58 17.48
CA ALA A 120 0.30 4.18 17.76
C ALA A 120 -0.92 3.25 17.55
N ASN A 121 -0.87 2.01 18.06
CA ASN A 121 -1.97 1.04 18.08
C ASN A 121 -2.50 0.55 16.71
N ASN A 122 -1.95 1.05 15.61
CA ASN A 122 -2.24 0.55 14.27
C ASN A 122 -1.22 -0.51 13.85
N GLU A 123 -1.60 -1.45 12.98
CA GLU A 123 -0.66 -2.47 12.49
C GLU A 123 0.49 -1.79 11.69
N TRP A 124 0.16 -0.84 10.82
CA TRP A 124 1.12 0.04 10.15
C TRP A 124 0.68 1.50 10.22
N THR A 125 1.61 2.40 10.52
CA THR A 125 1.37 3.85 10.52
C THR A 125 2.35 4.52 9.56
N CYS A 126 1.85 5.36 8.67
CA CYS A 126 2.63 6.21 7.78
C CYS A 126 2.58 7.65 8.27
N THR A 127 3.74 8.27 8.47
CA THR A 127 3.84 9.68 8.84
C THR A 127 4.62 10.49 7.82
N ASN A 128 4.34 11.79 7.74
CA ASN A 128 5.17 12.73 6.99
C ASN A 128 6.38 13.20 7.83
N ARG A 129 7.18 14.11 7.27
CA ARG A 129 8.35 14.70 7.96
C ARG A 129 8.03 15.43 9.29
N ASN A 130 6.81 15.92 9.46
CA ASN A 130 6.37 16.59 10.68
C ASN A 130 5.90 15.60 11.76
N GLY A 131 5.84 14.30 11.44
CA GLY A 131 5.31 13.27 12.33
C GLY A 131 3.78 13.15 12.30
N GLU A 132 3.11 13.87 11.39
CA GLU A 132 1.66 13.78 11.21
C GLU A 132 1.32 12.47 10.52
N ILE A 133 0.30 11.76 11.00
CA ILE A 133 -0.20 10.54 10.35
C ILE A 133 -0.86 10.93 9.04
N VAL A 134 -0.44 10.29 7.95
CA VAL A 134 -1.00 10.52 6.60
C VAL A 134 -1.71 9.30 6.06
N ALA A 135 -1.36 8.12 6.56
CA ALA A 135 -2.04 6.87 6.28
C ALA A 135 -1.79 5.85 7.40
N HIS A 136 -2.67 4.87 7.54
CA HIS A 136 -2.43 3.70 8.39
C HIS A 136 -3.14 2.48 7.82
N TYR A 137 -2.62 1.29 8.11
CA TYR A 137 -3.25 0.02 7.77
C TYR A 137 -3.52 -0.78 9.04
N ASN A 138 -4.73 -1.30 9.18
CA ASN A 138 -5.15 -2.09 10.32
C ASN A 138 -5.68 -3.45 9.91
N LEU A 139 -5.41 -4.44 10.77
CA LEU A 139 -6.05 -5.75 10.71
C LEU A 139 -7.41 -5.68 11.40
N LYS A 140 -8.32 -6.56 10.99
CA LYS A 140 -9.57 -6.78 11.72
C LYS A 140 -9.28 -7.13 13.18
N ASP A 141 -10.05 -6.56 14.10
CA ASP A 141 -9.92 -6.95 15.51
C ASP A 141 -10.35 -8.42 15.69
N PRO A 142 -9.61 -9.24 16.44
CA PRO A 142 -9.98 -10.64 16.67
C PRO A 142 -11.35 -10.83 17.35
N SER A 143 -11.84 -9.82 18.08
CA SER A 143 -13.15 -9.82 18.74
C SER A 143 -14.30 -9.44 17.81
N GLU A 144 -14.02 -8.90 16.63
CA GLU A 144 -15.04 -8.52 15.65
C GLU A 144 -15.65 -9.74 14.93
N PRO A 145 -16.94 -9.67 14.57
CA PRO A 145 -17.60 -10.75 13.84
C PRO A 145 -16.96 -10.99 12.47
N VAL A 146 -17.34 -12.09 11.82
CA VAL A 146 -16.99 -12.31 10.42
C VAL A 146 -17.88 -11.41 9.56
N TYR A 147 -17.27 -10.54 8.78
CA TYR A 147 -17.98 -9.70 7.82
C TYR A 147 -18.19 -10.45 6.51
N GLN A 148 -19.40 -10.36 5.95
CA GLN A 148 -19.69 -10.93 4.65
C GLN A 148 -19.01 -10.09 3.57
N ASN A 149 -18.17 -10.73 2.74
CA ASN A 149 -17.44 -10.08 1.63
C ASN A 149 -16.41 -9.02 2.06
N SER A 150 -15.90 -9.09 3.28
CA SER A 150 -14.85 -8.19 3.78
C SER A 150 -13.88 -8.95 4.67
N SER A 151 -12.61 -8.54 4.64
CA SER A 151 -11.61 -9.07 5.59
C SER A 151 -11.65 -8.36 6.93
N GLY A 152 -12.32 -7.20 7.02
CA GLY A 152 -12.23 -6.28 8.15
C GLY A 152 -10.90 -5.52 8.26
N CYS A 153 -9.95 -5.77 7.35
CA CYS A 153 -8.74 -4.97 7.25
C CYS A 153 -9.02 -3.66 6.48
N MET A 154 -8.28 -2.61 6.83
CA MET A 154 -8.53 -1.26 6.32
C MET A 154 -7.23 -0.53 6.03
N LEU A 155 -7.11 0.08 4.86
CA LEU A 155 -6.12 1.12 4.58
C LEU A 155 -6.81 2.48 4.67
N THR A 156 -6.45 3.28 5.66
CA THR A 156 -6.95 4.65 5.78
C THR A 156 -5.91 5.62 5.23
N VAL A 157 -6.32 6.54 4.37
CA VAL A 157 -5.46 7.62 3.83
C VAL A 157 -6.13 8.95 4.12
N GLU A 158 -5.42 9.85 4.79
CA GLU A 158 -5.92 11.19 5.09
C GLU A 158 -6.27 11.93 3.79
N GLU A 159 -7.38 12.67 3.80
CA GLU A 159 -7.98 13.21 2.56
C GLU A 159 -7.00 14.07 1.75
N ASN A 160 -6.19 14.87 2.44
CA ASN A 160 -5.17 15.73 1.82
C ASN A 160 -4.07 14.93 1.07
N PHE A 161 -3.95 13.64 1.34
CA PHE A 161 -2.97 12.72 0.76
C PHE A 161 -3.62 11.68 -0.16
N GLY A 162 -4.90 11.84 -0.53
CA GLY A 162 -5.62 10.91 -1.43
C GLY A 162 -4.92 10.71 -2.78
N HIS A 163 -4.25 11.74 -3.30
CA HIS A 163 -3.44 11.65 -4.52
C HIS A 163 -2.28 10.65 -4.43
N LEU A 164 -1.85 10.28 -3.23
CA LEU A 164 -0.81 9.27 -2.96
C LEU A 164 -1.40 7.90 -2.59
N ALA A 165 -2.72 7.71 -2.60
CA ALA A 165 -3.34 6.49 -2.06
C ALA A 165 -2.84 5.20 -2.74
N ALA A 166 -2.61 5.22 -4.05
CA ALA A 166 -2.01 4.09 -4.77
C ALA A 166 -0.58 3.79 -4.28
N GLU A 167 0.21 4.82 -3.99
CA GLU A 167 1.57 4.69 -3.45
C GLU A 167 1.55 4.19 -2.00
N MET A 168 0.61 4.69 -1.18
CA MET A 168 0.40 4.20 0.18
C MET A 168 0.03 2.72 0.18
N LEU A 169 -0.86 2.30 -0.74
CA LEU A 169 -1.19 0.89 -0.94
C LEU A 169 0.04 0.08 -1.37
N ALA A 170 0.76 0.51 -2.41
CA ALA A 170 1.94 -0.22 -2.88
C ALA A 170 3.01 -0.37 -1.80
N THR A 171 3.32 0.71 -1.10
CA THR A 171 4.36 0.74 -0.06
C THR A 171 3.96 -0.08 1.16
N VAL A 172 2.70 -0.02 1.62
CA VAL A 172 2.25 -0.85 2.75
C VAL A 172 2.26 -2.33 2.38
N MET A 173 1.96 -2.71 1.14
CA MET A 173 2.07 -4.12 0.70
C MET A 173 3.52 -4.60 0.71
N VAL A 174 4.49 -3.76 0.33
CA VAL A 174 5.93 -4.08 0.49
C VAL A 174 6.30 -4.24 1.97
N MET A 175 5.85 -3.34 2.85
CA MET A 175 6.11 -3.43 4.29
C MET A 175 5.54 -4.71 4.91
N ARG A 176 4.31 -5.08 4.55
CA ARG A 176 3.68 -6.33 4.98
C ARG A 176 4.43 -7.55 4.46
N HIS A 177 4.88 -7.53 3.21
CA HIS A 177 5.70 -8.60 2.61
C HIS A 177 7.04 -8.78 3.35
N ILE A 178 7.70 -7.68 3.73
CA ILE A 178 8.93 -7.71 4.53
C ILE A 178 8.72 -8.42 5.86
N VAL A 179 7.60 -8.15 6.54
CA VAL A 179 7.29 -8.81 7.81
C VAL A 179 6.95 -10.28 7.63
N GLU A 180 6.14 -10.63 6.62
CA GLU A 180 5.75 -12.03 6.33
C GLU A 180 6.97 -12.93 6.08
N TYR A 181 7.98 -12.42 5.36
CA TYR A 181 9.14 -13.20 4.95
C TYR A 181 10.43 -12.88 5.72
N ASN A 182 10.35 -12.08 6.79
CA ASN A 182 11.48 -11.70 7.66
C ASN A 182 12.67 -11.08 6.89
N LEU A 183 12.38 -10.08 6.05
CA LEU A 183 13.38 -9.33 5.27
C LEU A 183 13.86 -8.04 5.96
#